data_AF-A0A8S1FBP7-F1
#
_entry.id   AF-A0A8S1FBP7-F1
#
_cell.length_a   1.000
_cell.length_b   1.000
_cell.length_c   1.000
_cell.angle_alpha   90.00
_cell.angle_beta   90.00
_cell.angle_gamma   90.00
#
_symmetry.space_group_name_H-M   'P 1'
#
loop_
_entity.id
_entity.type
_entity.pdbx_description
1 polymer ?
#
loop_
_entity_poly.entity_id
_entity_poly.type
_entity_poly.pdbx_seq_one_letter_code
_entity_poly.pdbx_strand_id
1 'polypeptide(L)'
;MLKSPKKSAKNPLPSEEIHLPGPHPARGIYGFALYITAWCGLVIYVLWAVLPVQFLNRLGITYFPSKLWALIIGFIFQFAAIAYVVVIFIINCIRFEGYSVFDNVELVNNDFGDRSILKKEKTN
;
A
#
# COMPACT_ATOMS: atom_id res chain seq x y z
N MET A 1 -54.66 3.82 -2.31
CA MET A 1 -53.47 4.48 -2.87
C MET A 1 -52.73 5.22 -1.77
N LEU A 2 -51.75 4.58 -1.13
CA LEU A 2 -51.00 5.18 -0.01
C LEU A 2 -49.78 5.93 -0.57
N LYS A 3 -49.73 7.24 -0.34
CA LYS A 3 -48.61 8.09 -0.75
C LYS A 3 -47.44 7.84 0.19
N SER A 4 -46.34 7.28 -0.34
CA SER A 4 -45.10 7.07 0.41
C SER A 4 -44.47 8.43 0.80
N PRO A 5 -43.96 8.60 2.03
CA PRO A 5 -43.36 9.86 2.47
C PRO A 5 -42.06 10.13 1.71
N LYS A 6 -41.90 11.37 1.22
CA LYS A 6 -40.65 11.84 0.59
C LYS A 6 -39.50 11.69 1.60
N LYS A 7 -38.51 10.85 1.25
CA LYS A 7 -37.26 10.73 2.00
C LYS A 7 -36.52 12.07 1.91
N SER A 8 -36.51 12.81 3.02
CA SER A 8 -35.80 14.08 3.14
C SER A 8 -34.30 13.85 2.91
N ALA A 9 -33.73 14.57 1.95
CA ALA A 9 -32.29 14.60 1.68
C ALA A 9 -31.60 15.28 2.86
N LYS A 10 -31.15 14.49 3.84
CA LYS A 10 -30.18 14.96 4.84
C LYS A 10 -28.83 15.09 4.13
N ASN A 11 -28.29 16.30 4.09
CA ASN A 11 -26.87 16.49 3.80
C ASN A 11 -26.09 15.76 4.91
N PRO A 12 -25.17 14.84 4.57
CA PRO A 12 -24.40 14.10 5.57
C PRO A 12 -23.60 15.09 6.41
N LEU A 13 -23.47 14.77 7.71
CA LEU A 13 -22.73 15.61 8.66
C LEU A 13 -21.26 15.70 8.22
N PRO A 14 -20.53 16.79 8.54
CA PRO A 14 -19.12 16.96 8.15
C PRO A 14 -18.19 15.83 8.61
N SER A 15 -18.58 15.09 9.65
CA SER A 15 -17.85 13.93 10.17
C SER A 15 -18.20 12.61 9.47
N GLU A 16 -19.20 12.61 8.59
CA GLU A 16 -19.64 11.45 7.82
C GLU A 16 -18.93 11.40 6.45
N GLU A 17 -17.67 11.86 6.41
CA GLU A 17 -16.79 11.74 5.28
C GLU A 17 -16.23 10.30 5.17
N ILE A 18 -16.98 9.49 4.42
CA ILE A 18 -16.44 8.73 3.29
C ILE A 18 -15.38 7.66 3.66
N HIS A 19 -15.87 6.54 4.19
CA HIS A 19 -15.26 5.22 3.98
C HIS A 19 -15.56 4.66 2.57
N LEU A 20 -15.68 5.51 1.54
CA LEU A 20 -15.74 4.99 0.18
C LEU A 20 -14.34 4.50 -0.23
N PRO A 21 -14.23 3.36 -0.92
CA PRO A 21 -12.96 2.84 -1.45
C PRO A 21 -12.38 3.69 -2.59
N GLY A 22 -13.07 4.77 -3.00
CA GLY A 22 -12.64 5.64 -4.09
C GLY A 22 -11.45 6.55 -3.74
N PRO A 23 -10.68 7.01 -4.75
CA PRO A 23 -9.55 7.91 -4.56
C PRO A 23 -10.05 9.28 -4.06
N HIS A 24 -9.92 9.51 -2.76
CA HIS A 24 -10.28 10.79 -2.15
C HIS A 24 -9.06 11.72 -2.12
N PRO A 25 -9.16 12.97 -2.62
CA PRO A 25 -8.04 13.92 -2.68
C PRO A 25 -7.38 14.16 -1.31
N ALA A 26 -8.16 14.17 -0.22
CA ALA A 26 -7.63 14.35 1.13
C ALA A 26 -6.65 13.23 1.57
N ARG A 27 -6.75 12.02 1.01
CA ARG A 27 -5.83 10.91 1.33
C ARG A 27 -4.43 11.12 0.74
N GLY A 28 -4.31 11.86 -0.37
CA GLY A 28 -3.03 12.13 -1.02
C GLY A 28 -2.17 13.18 -0.28
N ILE A 29 -2.79 14.04 0.52
CA ILE A 29 -2.11 15.15 1.20
C ILE A 29 -1.12 14.63 2.26
N TYR A 30 -1.50 13.61 3.02
CA TYR A 30 -0.63 13.00 4.03
C TYR A 30 0.61 12.35 3.41
N GLY A 31 0.43 11.63 2.29
CA GLY A 31 1.55 11.03 1.56
C GLY A 31 2.50 12.09 0.98
N PHE A 32 1.95 13.19 0.45
CA PHE A 32 2.75 14.30 -0.07
C PHE A 32 3.53 15.04 1.02
N ALA A 33 2.89 15.36 2.15
CA ALA A 33 3.55 15.98 3.29
C ALA A 33 4.67 15.08 3.86
N LEU A 34 4.40 13.77 3.97
CA LEU A 34 5.39 12.78 4.40
C LEU A 34 6.55 12.69 3.39
N TYR A 35 6.27 12.72 2.09
CA TYR A 35 7.29 12.72 1.05
C TYR A 35 8.25 13.91 1.20
N ILE A 36 7.74 15.14 1.28
CA ILE A 36 8.58 16.33 1.46
C ILE A 36 9.39 16.22 2.76
N THR A 37 8.75 15.84 3.85
CA THR A 37 9.39 15.72 5.17
C THR A 37 10.50 14.66 5.15
N ALA A 38 10.27 13.52 4.51
CA ALA A 38 11.24 12.45 4.36
C ALA A 38 12.45 12.90 3.54
N TRP A 39 12.24 13.62 2.42
CA TRP A 39 13.33 14.17 1.61
C TRP A 39 14.16 15.21 2.37
N CYS A 40 13.50 16.15 3.05
CA CYS A 40 14.19 17.13 3.88
C CYS A 40 15.01 16.46 4.98
N GLY A 41 14.42 15.50 5.71
CA GLY A 41 15.10 14.73 6.74
C GLY A 41 16.28 13.92 6.20
N LEU A 42 16.12 13.29 5.02
CA LEU A 42 17.17 12.51 4.39
C LEU A 42 18.36 13.37 3.97
N VAL A 43 18.12 14.55 3.39
CA VAL A 43 19.20 15.49 3.03
C VAL A 43 19.97 15.95 4.27
N ILE A 44 19.26 16.33 5.35
CA ILE A 44 19.89 16.74 6.62
C ILE A 44 20.71 15.59 7.22
N TYR A 45 20.15 14.38 7.20
CA TYR A 45 20.82 13.18 7.70
C TYR A 45 22.07 12.83 6.89
N VAL A 46 22.01 12.89 5.55
CA VAL A 46 23.17 12.64 4.68
C VAL A 46 24.24 13.71 4.87
N LEU A 47 23.86 14.99 4.96
CA LEU A 47 24.79 16.07 5.25
C LEU A 47 25.53 15.82 6.57
N TRP A 48 24.80 15.47 7.63
CA TRP A 48 25.39 15.12 8.91
C TRP A 48 26.28 13.86 8.83
N ALA A 49 25.85 12.83 8.10
CA ALA A 49 26.59 11.58 7.93
C ALA A 49 27.84 11.72 7.06
N VAL A 50 27.91 12.66 6.11
CA VAL A 50 29.07 12.85 5.24
C VAL A 50 30.06 13.85 5.84
N LEU A 51 29.60 14.88 6.55
CA LEU A 51 30.47 15.91 7.14
C LEU A 51 31.55 15.32 8.08
N PRO A 52 32.84 15.72 7.94
CA PRO A 52 33.89 15.24 8.85
C PRO A 52 33.72 15.83 10.25
N VAL A 53 34.09 15.06 11.29
CA VAL A 53 34.01 15.46 12.70
C VAL A 53 34.77 16.77 12.97
N GLN A 54 35.82 17.04 12.20
CA GLN A 54 36.61 18.27 12.29
C GLN A 54 35.78 19.53 12.01
N PHE A 55 34.85 19.47 11.05
CA PHE A 55 33.92 20.56 10.74
C PHE A 55 32.86 20.71 11.83
N LEU A 56 32.35 19.60 12.36
CA LEU A 56 31.39 19.60 13.47
C LEU A 56 31.99 20.21 14.75
N ASN A 57 33.24 19.89 15.06
CA ASN A 57 33.99 20.47 16.18
C ASN A 57 34.21 21.98 16.00
N ARG A 58 34.38 22.47 14.77
CA ARG A 58 34.46 23.92 14.48
C ARG A 58 33.12 24.62 14.64
N LEU A 59 32.01 23.92 14.40
CA LEU A 59 30.65 24.39 14.68
C LEU A 59 30.26 24.32 16.17
N GLY A 60 31.13 23.82 17.05
CA GLY A 60 30.89 23.74 18.49
C GLY A 60 30.12 22.48 18.94
N ILE A 61 29.99 21.46 18.09
CA ILE A 61 29.29 20.22 18.39
C ILE A 61 30.33 19.13 18.72
N THR A 62 30.71 19.03 20.00
CA THR A 62 31.84 18.19 20.47
C THR A 62 31.45 16.82 21.03
N TYR A 63 30.17 16.58 21.34
CA TYR A 63 29.74 15.42 22.15
C TYR A 63 28.92 14.36 21.41
N PHE A 64 28.99 14.29 20.08
CA PHE A 64 28.25 13.24 19.37
C PHE A 64 28.92 11.87 19.54
N PRO A 65 28.16 10.79 19.82
CA PRO A 65 28.70 9.42 19.77
C PRO A 65 29.28 9.13 18.38
N SER A 66 30.24 8.19 18.34
CA SER A 66 31.05 7.90 17.15
C SER A 66 30.24 7.88 15.84
N LYS A 67 30.83 8.40 14.76
CA LYS A 67 30.17 8.53 13.44
C LYS A 67 29.57 7.22 12.88
N LEU A 68 30.03 6.07 13.40
CA LEU A 68 29.49 4.75 13.10
C LEU A 68 28.02 4.59 13.51
N TRP A 69 27.54 5.31 14.52
CA TRP A 69 26.13 5.33 14.88
C TRP A 69 25.25 5.89 13.77
N ALA A 70 25.75 6.88 13.02
CA ALA A 70 25.06 7.39 11.84
C ALA A 70 24.79 6.23 10.87
N LEU A 71 25.85 5.50 10.53
CA LEU A 71 25.80 4.38 9.60
C LEU A 71 24.85 3.27 10.09
N ILE A 72 24.94 2.90 11.37
CA ILE A 72 24.10 1.86 11.99
C ILE A 72 22.62 2.24 11.92
N ILE A 73 22.25 3.49 12.22
CA ILE A 73 20.87 3.97 12.15
C ILE A 73 20.32 3.85 10.72
N GLY A 74 21.12 4.22 9.72
CA GLY A 74 20.73 4.11 8.31
C GLY A 74 20.49 2.66 7.89
N PHE A 75 21.38 1.75 8.29
CA PHE A 75 21.21 0.32 8.01
C PHE A 75 19.98 -0.27 8.73
N ILE A 76 19.80 0.01 10.03
CA ILE A 76 18.64 -0.50 10.78
C ILE A 76 17.34 -0.04 10.15
N PHE A 77 17.24 1.23 9.75
CA PHE A 77 16.06 1.75 9.07
C PHE A 77 15.78 1.01 7.75
N GLN A 78 16.81 0.80 6.92
CA GLN A 78 16.67 0.08 5.66
C GLN A 78 16.26 -1.39 5.87
N PHE A 79 16.89 -2.08 6.82
CA PHE A 79 16.53 -3.47 7.16
C PHE A 79 15.12 -3.57 7.72
N ALA A 80 14.70 -2.63 8.56
CA ALA A 80 13.33 -2.57 9.09
C ALA A 80 12.29 -2.34 7.98
N ALA A 81 12.57 -1.47 7.02
CA ALA A 81 11.69 -1.22 5.88
C ALA A 81 11.54 -2.48 5.00
N ILE A 82 12.65 -3.17 4.70
CA ILE A 82 12.63 -4.43 3.95
C ILE A 82 11.84 -5.49 4.73
N ALA A 83 12.12 -5.66 6.03
CA ALA A 83 11.43 -6.61 6.88
C ALA A 83 9.92 -6.34 6.92
N TYR A 84 9.51 -5.07 7.04
CA TYR A 84 8.10 -4.67 7.03
C TYR A 84 7.38 -5.10 5.74
N VAL A 85 7.97 -4.83 4.58
CA VAL A 85 7.42 -5.22 3.27
C VAL A 85 7.34 -6.75 3.15
N VAL A 86 8.39 -7.47 3.54
CA VAL A 86 8.43 -8.93 3.51
C VAL A 86 7.36 -9.54 4.43
N VAL A 87 7.19 -9.02 5.64
CA VAL A 87 6.16 -9.50 6.58
C VAL A 87 4.76 -9.29 6.02
N ILE A 88 4.46 -8.12 5.46
CA ILE A 88 3.17 -7.87 4.80
C ILE A 88 2.96 -8.82 3.63
N PHE A 89 3.99 -9.03 2.82
CA PHE A 89 3.93 -9.97 1.71
C PHE A 89 3.65 -11.40 2.18
N ILE A 90 4.33 -11.88 3.23
CA ILE A 90 4.08 -13.20 3.82
C ILE A 90 2.64 -13.31 4.35
N ILE A 91 2.16 -12.30 5.08
CA ILE A 91 0.78 -12.27 5.59
C ILE A 91 -0.21 -12.32 4.43
N ASN A 92 0.05 -11.59 3.36
CA ASN A 92 -0.78 -11.64 2.16
C ASN A 92 -0.75 -13.03 1.53
N CYS A 93 0.41 -13.66 1.36
CA CYS A 93 0.53 -15.02 0.79
C CYS A 93 -0.25 -16.06 1.61
N ILE A 94 -0.13 -16.05 2.94
CA ILE A 94 -0.88 -16.97 3.82
C ILE A 94 -2.37 -16.72 3.70
N ARG A 95 -2.81 -15.46 3.60
CA ARG A 95 -4.22 -15.14 3.37
C ARG A 95 -4.68 -15.54 1.96
N PHE A 96 -3.81 -15.46 0.95
CA PHE A 96 -4.10 -15.84 -0.44
C PHE A 96 -4.40 -17.34 -0.58
N GLU A 97 -3.70 -18.21 0.14
CA GLU A 97 -3.97 -19.66 0.13
C GLU A 97 -5.38 -20.05 0.62
N GLY A 98 -6.08 -19.14 1.31
CA GLY A 98 -7.45 -19.36 1.78
C GLY A 98 -8.56 -18.87 0.84
N TYR A 99 -8.26 -18.26 -0.31
CA TYR A 99 -9.29 -17.73 -1.20
C TYR A 99 -9.83 -18.81 -2.15
N SER A 100 -11.06 -19.22 -1.88
CA SER A 100 -12.01 -19.93 -2.75
C SER A 100 -12.40 -19.16 -4.01
N VAL A 101 -11.55 -18.21 -4.47
CA VAL A 101 -11.80 -17.39 -5.66
C VAL A 101 -11.88 -18.25 -6.92
N PHE A 102 -11.29 -19.44 -6.89
CA PHE A 102 -11.37 -20.46 -7.93
C PHE A 102 -12.38 -21.59 -7.62
N ASP A 103 -13.04 -21.58 -6.47
CA ASP A 103 -14.10 -22.55 -6.18
C ASP A 103 -15.44 -22.12 -6.82
N ASN A 104 -15.56 -20.84 -7.18
CA ASN A 104 -16.75 -20.26 -7.79
C ASN A 104 -16.62 -20.08 -9.31
N VAL A 105 -15.62 -20.67 -9.97
CA VAL A 105 -15.64 -20.76 -11.44
C VAL A 105 -16.64 -21.84 -11.82
N GLU A 106 -17.81 -21.39 -12.29
CA GLU A 106 -18.77 -22.25 -12.97
C GLU A 106 -18.04 -22.88 -14.18
N LEU A 107 -17.71 -24.17 -14.05
CA LEU A 107 -17.13 -24.94 -15.13
C LEU A 107 -18.19 -25.08 -16.23
N VAL A 108 -18.21 -24.14 -17.17
CA VAL A 108 -19.07 -24.19 -18.36
C VAL A 108 -18.60 -25.38 -19.20
N ASN A 109 -19.24 -26.53 -18.97
CA ASN A 109 -18.83 -27.81 -19.54
C ASN A 109 -19.01 -27.89 -21.07
N ASN A 110 -19.66 -26.88 -21.68
CA ASN A 110 -20.07 -26.88 -23.09
C ASN A 110 -19.80 -25.55 -23.82
N ASP A 111 -18.78 -24.77 -23.44
CA ASP A 111 -18.53 -23.44 -24.02
C ASP A 111 -18.19 -23.51 -25.54
N PHE A 112 -17.64 -24.63 -26.00
CA PHE A 112 -17.27 -24.84 -27.41
C PHE A 112 -18.30 -25.61 -28.24
N GLY A 113 -19.52 -25.79 -27.75
CA GLY A 113 -20.60 -26.50 -28.44
C GLY A 113 -20.48 -28.02 -28.37
N ASP A 114 -21.63 -28.69 -28.30
CA ASP A 114 -21.73 -30.14 -28.11
C ASP A 114 -21.16 -30.90 -29.32
N ARG A 115 -20.00 -31.57 -29.16
CA ARG A 115 -19.35 -32.35 -30.24
C ARG A 115 -20.16 -33.58 -30.68
N SER A 116 -21.25 -33.92 -30.00
CA SER A 116 -22.18 -34.97 -30.42
C SER A 116 -22.81 -34.67 -31.79
N ILE A 117 -23.05 -33.38 -32.10
CA ILE A 117 -23.67 -32.95 -33.37
C ILE A 117 -22.75 -33.17 -34.57
N LEU A 118 -21.45 -32.91 -34.41
CA LEU A 118 -20.43 -33.10 -35.45
C LEU A 118 -20.23 -34.59 -35.79
N LYS A 119 -20.43 -35.46 -34.80
CA LYS A 119 -20.33 -36.91 -35.01
C LYS A 119 -21.54 -37.46 -35.75
N LYS A 120 -22.73 -36.89 -35.53
CA LYS A 120 -23.98 -37.30 -36.17
C LYS A 120 -24.06 -36.90 -37.65
N GLU A 121 -23.46 -35.75 -38.00
CA GLU A 121 -23.36 -35.27 -39.38
C GLU A 121 -22.41 -36.12 -40.24
N LYS A 122 -21.28 -36.57 -39.69
CA LYS A 122 -20.32 -37.42 -40.43
C LYS A 122 -20.79 -38.86 -40.68
N THR A 123 -21.87 -39.30 -40.04
CA THR A 123 -22.41 -40.66 -40.17
C THR A 123 -23.67 -40.75 -41.01
N ASN A 124 -24.09 -39.65 -41.66
CA ASN A 124 -25.11 -39.69 -42.73
C ASN A 124 -24.45 -39.54 -44.10
#